data_AF-A0A3N2RID7-F1
#
_entry.id   AF-A0A3N2RID7-F1
#
_cell.length_a   1.000
_cell.length_b   1.000
_cell.length_c   1.000
_cell.angle_alpha   90.00
_cell.angle_beta   90.00
_cell.angle_gamma   90.00
#
_symmetry.space_group_name_H-M   'P 1'
#
loop_
_entity.id
_entity.type
_entity.pdbx_description
1 polymer ?
#
loop_
_entity_poly.entity_id
_entity_poly.type
_entity_poly.pdbx_seq_one_letter_code
_entity_poly.pdbx_strand_id
1 'polypeptide(L)'
;MPRRTAPAPPADYVLLPADAYHGLQAFRDELIGIAQTIDPATAPTPDPRSKPEQSRRRALAHVFRLWADQVHGNLQTIRSD
;
A
#
# COMPACT_ATOMS: atom_id res chain seq x y z
N MET A 1 -20.83 25.53 32.45
CA MET A 1 -20.89 26.12 31.08
C MET A 1 -20.63 25.01 30.08
N PRO A 2 -21.61 24.56 29.26
CA PRO A 2 -21.35 23.56 28.24
C PRO A 2 -20.63 24.23 27.06
N ARG A 3 -19.41 23.76 26.75
CA ARG A 3 -18.68 24.19 25.55
C ARG A 3 -19.42 23.64 24.33
N ARG A 4 -20.07 24.52 23.54
CA ARG A 4 -20.50 24.19 22.18
C ARG A 4 -19.23 23.94 21.36
N THR A 5 -18.96 22.68 21.06
CA THR A 5 -18.03 22.31 20.00
C THR A 5 -18.61 22.77 18.67
N ALA A 6 -17.90 23.65 17.98
CA ALA A 6 -18.24 23.99 16.60
C ALA A 6 -18.19 22.70 15.76
N PRO A 7 -19.11 22.50 14.79
CA PRO A 7 -19.03 21.38 13.88
C PRO A 7 -17.69 21.45 13.13
N ALA A 8 -17.03 20.29 12.98
CA ALA A 8 -15.83 20.18 12.17
C ALA A 8 -16.12 20.67 10.75
N PRO A 9 -15.21 21.41 10.10
CA PRO A 9 -15.41 21.80 8.72
C PRO A 9 -15.65 20.55 7.86
N PRO A 10 -16.53 20.62 6.85
CA PRO A 10 -16.68 19.53 5.88
C PRO A 10 -15.31 19.23 5.30
N ALA A 11 -14.99 17.95 5.07
CA ALA A 11 -13.73 17.52 4.51
C ALA A 11 -13.48 18.34 3.22
N ASP A 12 -12.60 19.33 3.33
CA ASP A 12 -12.20 20.19 2.23
C ASP A 12 -11.68 19.28 1.12
N TYR A 13 -12.22 19.47 -0.09
CA TYR A 13 -11.84 18.75 -1.30
C TYR A 13 -10.31 18.72 -1.43
N VAL A 14 -9.71 17.55 -1.22
CA VAL A 14 -8.26 17.36 -1.36
C VAL A 14 -7.97 17.20 -2.85
N LEU A 15 -7.78 18.31 -3.54
CA LEU A 15 -7.21 18.33 -4.89
C LEU A 15 -5.77 17.81 -4.82
N LEU A 16 -5.59 16.54 -5.20
CA LEU A 16 -4.26 15.95 -5.29
C LEU A 16 -3.57 16.46 -6.56
N PRO A 17 -2.39 17.11 -6.46
CA PRO A 17 -1.60 17.51 -7.62
C PRO A 17 -1.29 16.31 -8.53
N ALA A 18 -1.27 16.53 -9.86
CA ALA A 18 -1.06 15.45 -10.83
C ALA A 18 0.30 14.75 -10.67
N ASP A 19 1.34 15.49 -10.32
CA ASP A 19 2.66 14.96 -9.98
C ASP A 19 2.61 14.06 -8.74
N ALA A 20 1.85 14.45 -7.71
CA ALA A 20 1.64 13.61 -6.52
C ALA A 20 0.84 12.35 -6.83
N TYR A 21 -0.17 12.43 -7.72
CA TYR A 21 -0.91 11.26 -8.20
C TYR A 21 0.03 10.27 -8.92
N HIS A 22 0.82 10.74 -9.87
CA HIS A 22 1.78 9.90 -10.59
C HIS A 22 2.88 9.35 -9.67
N GLY A 23 3.35 10.14 -8.70
CA GLY A 23 4.31 9.69 -7.70
C GLY A 23 3.76 8.55 -6.83
N LEU A 24 2.50 8.66 -6.36
CA LEU A 24 1.84 7.60 -5.60
C LEU A 24 1.57 6.36 -6.45
N GLN A 25 1.26 6.53 -7.75
CA GLN A 25 1.11 5.41 -8.67
C GLN A 25 2.44 4.66 -8.87
N ALA A 26 3.55 5.40 -9.10
CA ALA A 26 4.87 4.81 -9.22
C ALA A 26 5.30 4.09 -7.93
N PHE A 27 5.04 4.70 -6.77
CA PHE A 27 5.32 4.10 -5.46
C PHE A 27 4.55 2.78 -5.26
N ARG A 28 3.28 2.72 -5.66
CA ARG A 28 2.49 1.47 -5.66
C ARG A 28 3.18 0.39 -6.50
N ASP A 29 3.62 0.73 -7.71
CA ASP A 29 4.24 -0.23 -8.61
C ASP A 29 5.59 -0.74 -8.04
N GLU A 30 6.35 0.11 -7.36
CA GLU A 30 7.56 -0.29 -6.63
C GLU A 30 7.26 -1.26 -5.48
N LEU A 31 6.21 -1.01 -4.69
CA LEU A 31 5.79 -1.94 -3.62
C LEU A 31 5.45 -3.33 -4.18
N ILE A 32 4.78 -3.39 -5.33
CA ILE A 32 4.46 -4.65 -6.01
C ILE A 32 5.75 -5.34 -6.49
N GLY A 33 6.68 -4.60 -7.10
CA GLY A 33 7.96 -5.13 -7.56
C GLY A 33 8.81 -5.71 -6.41
N ILE A 34 8.85 -5.02 -5.27
CA ILE A 34 9.52 -5.50 -4.06
C ILE A 34 8.85 -6.79 -3.56
N ALA A 35 7.52 -6.82 -3.48
CA ALA A 35 6.79 -8.01 -3.07
C ALA A 35 7.11 -9.23 -3.96
N GLN A 36 7.18 -9.04 -5.28
CA GLN A 36 7.50 -10.10 -6.23
C GLN A 36 8.94 -10.61 -6.10
N THR A 37 9.88 -9.71 -5.79
CA THR A 37 11.30 -10.04 -5.61
C THR A 37 11.54 -10.82 -4.32
N ILE A 38 10.80 -10.51 -3.26
CA ILE A 38 10.94 -11.15 -1.95
C ILE A 38 10.15 -12.47 -1.89
N ASP A 39 9.01 -12.57 -2.58
CA ASP A 39 8.14 -13.75 -2.53
C ASP A 39 8.89 -15.00 -3.01
N PRO A 40 9.15 -15.98 -2.13
CA PRO A 40 9.90 -17.17 -2.49
C PRO A 40 9.13 -18.13 -3.41
N ALA A 41 7.86 -17.85 -3.75
CA ALA A 41 7.11 -18.57 -4.76
C ALA A 41 7.62 -18.30 -6.19
N THR A 42 8.37 -17.21 -6.41
CA THR A 42 9.01 -16.91 -7.70
C THR A 42 10.40 -17.55 -7.85
N ALA A 43 10.94 -18.16 -6.79
CA ALA A 43 12.26 -18.79 -6.79
C ALA A 43 12.19 -20.31 -7.06
N PRO A 44 13.14 -20.89 -7.81
CA PRO A 44 13.20 -22.34 -8.05
C PRO A 44 13.51 -23.11 -6.76
N THR A 45 12.66 -24.09 -6.47
CA THR A 45 12.71 -25.17 -5.46
C THR A 45 13.21 -24.79 -4.05
N PRO A 46 12.30 -24.69 -3.05
CA PRO A 46 12.69 -24.34 -1.69
C PRO A 46 13.46 -25.48 -1.01
N ASP A 47 14.63 -25.15 -0.45
CA ASP A 47 15.35 -26.03 0.47
C ASP A 47 14.51 -26.23 1.75
N PRO A 48 14.30 -27.47 2.22
CA PRO A 48 13.47 -27.76 3.39
C PRO A 48 14.00 -27.12 4.69
N ARG A 49 15.28 -26.76 4.79
CA ARG A 49 15.84 -26.01 5.93
C ARG A 49 15.51 -24.52 5.90
N SER A 50 15.06 -23.98 4.76
CA SER A 50 14.73 -22.55 4.61
C SER A 50 13.29 -22.20 4.98
N LYS A 51 12.50 -23.16 5.47
CA LYS A 51 11.07 -22.99 5.82
C LYS A 51 10.74 -21.74 6.68
N PRO A 52 11.44 -21.45 7.80
CA PRO A 52 11.13 -20.24 8.60
C PRO A 52 11.45 -18.94 7.86
N GLU A 53 12.56 -18.93 7.11
CA GLU A 53 12.94 -17.79 6.27
C GLU A 53 11.96 -17.59 5.10
N GLN A 54 11.45 -18.68 4.53
CA GLN A 54 10.44 -18.65 3.48
C GLN A 54 9.11 -18.05 3.99
N SER A 55 8.67 -18.46 5.18
CA SER A 55 7.49 -17.89 5.83
C SER A 55 7.68 -16.39 6.12
N ARG A 56 8.87 -15.99 6.60
CA ARG A 56 9.21 -14.58 6.83
C ARG A 56 9.12 -13.77 5.54
N ARG A 57 9.73 -14.25 4.46
CA ARG A 57 9.70 -13.59 3.14
C ARG A 57 8.28 -13.48 2.58
N ARG A 58 7.47 -14.53 2.72
CA ARG A 58 6.04 -14.51 2.32
C ARG A 58 5.25 -13.48 3.13
N ALA A 59 5.45 -13.42 4.44
CA ALA A 59 4.78 -12.44 5.29
C ALA A 59 5.15 -11.00 4.89
N LEU A 60 6.43 -10.73 4.63
CA LEU A 60 6.88 -9.42 4.14
C LEU A 60 6.28 -9.08 2.77
N ALA A 61 6.34 -10.00 1.81
CA ALA A 61 5.73 -9.81 0.49
C ALA A 61 4.22 -9.52 0.58
N HIS A 62 3.52 -10.14 1.53
CA HIS A 62 2.11 -9.86 1.78
C HIS A 62 1.87 -8.45 2.33
N VAL A 63 2.70 -7.97 3.26
CA VAL A 63 2.62 -6.59 3.77
C VAL A 63 2.83 -5.57 2.64
N PHE A 64 3.81 -5.79 1.77
CA PHE A 64 4.05 -4.91 0.62
C PHE A 64 2.85 -4.87 -0.35
N ARG A 65 2.23 -6.02 -0.62
CA ARG A 65 0.99 -6.09 -1.43
C ARG A 65 -0.16 -5.34 -0.76
N LEU A 66 -0.34 -5.51 0.55
CA LEU A 66 -1.39 -4.83 1.30
C LEU A 66 -1.24 -3.29 1.24
N TRP A 67 -0.02 -2.78 1.38
CA TRP A 67 0.24 -1.35 1.23
C TRP A 67 0.00 -0.87 -0.20
N ALA A 68 0.38 -1.65 -1.21
CA ALA A 68 0.10 -1.31 -2.61
C ALA A 68 -1.41 -1.23 -2.89
N ASP A 69 -2.20 -2.15 -2.34
CA ASP A 69 -3.66 -2.16 -2.45
C ASP A 69 -4.29 -0.97 -1.73
N GLN A 70 -3.78 -0.59 -0.55
CA GLN A 70 -4.22 0.60 0.17
C GLN A 70 -3.96 1.88 -0.65
N VAL A 71 -2.76 2.03 -1.22
CA VAL A 71 -2.43 3.16 -2.09
C VAL A 71 -3.35 3.18 -3.31
N HIS A 72 -3.60 2.02 -3.93
CA HIS A 72 -4.52 1.92 -5.06
C HIS A 72 -5.94 2.36 -4.68
N GLY A 73 -6.47 1.85 -3.56
CA GLY A 73 -7.80 2.22 -3.07
C GLY A 73 -7.92 3.72 -2.84
N ASN A 74 -6.93 4.34 -2.22
CA ASN A 74 -6.91 5.79 -1.99
C ASN A 74 -6.89 6.58 -3.31
N LEU A 75 -6.07 6.15 -4.28
CA LEU A 75 -6.02 6.80 -5.60
C LEU A 75 -7.34 6.67 -6.36
N GLN A 76 -8.05 5.56 -6.22
CA GLN A 76 -9.36 5.35 -6.86
C GLN A 76 -10.46 6.18 -6.22
N THR A 77 -10.43 6.36 -4.89
CA THR A 77 -11.32 7.28 -4.18
C THR A 77 -11.12 8.71 -4.68
N ILE A 78 -9.87 9.17 -4.82
CA ILE A 78 -9.55 10.52 -5.33
C ILE A 78 -9.95 10.69 -6.80
N ARG A 79 -9.91 9.63 -7.61
CA ARG A 79 -10.29 9.69 -9.03
C ARG A 79 -11.81 9.67 -9.26
N SER A 80 -12.57 9.08 -8.34
CA SER A 80 -14.02 8.87 -8.49
C SER A 80 -14.87 9.99 -7.87
N ASP A 81 -14.22 10.89 -7.14
CA ASP A 81 -14.78 12.15 -6.60
C ASP A 81 -14.55 13.29 -7.61
#